data_AF-A0A0C3EJ64-F1
#
_entry.id   AF-A0A0C3EJ64-F1
#
_cell.length_a   1.000
_cell.length_b   1.000
_cell.length_c   1.000
_cell.angle_alpha   90.00
_cell.angle_beta   90.00
_cell.angle_gamma   90.00
#
_symmetry.space_group_name_H-M   'P 1'
#
loop_
_entity.id
_entity.type
_entity.pdbx_description
1 polymer ?
#
loop_
_entity_poly.entity_id
_entity_poly.type
_entity_poly.pdbx_seq_one_letter_code
_entity_poly.pdbx_strand_id
1 'polypeptide(L)'
;MKKLRALDFKDILQVAILCFEGLFPAPFDGYLQDLLWDLAVWLSYGKLRQHTGSTLNSFRVTTTSLSFQIHKFANTICPQFHTKETPHEENAQNQQAAAKKAKEAAKAAASGAPSPPEQQKKKASGAQFKLFSLAAYKLHALNDYLRSILLFGTTDSYSTQIVSCTSPTF
;
A
#
# COMPACT_ATOMS: atom_id res chain seq x y z
N MET A 1 -7.69 2.62 -11.38
CA MET A 1 -8.75 1.65 -11.02
C MET A 1 -9.77 2.35 -10.14
N LYS A 2 -10.93 2.76 -10.69
CA LYS A 2 -12.03 3.30 -9.86
C LYS A 2 -13.02 2.15 -9.61
N LYS A 3 -13.37 1.90 -8.34
CA LYS A 3 -14.33 0.87 -7.86
C LYS A 3 -13.83 -0.58 -7.65
N LEU A 4 -12.58 -0.80 -7.25
CA LEU A 4 -12.21 -2.11 -6.69
C LEU A 4 -12.67 -2.21 -5.24
N ARG A 5 -13.45 -3.24 -4.93
CA ARG A 5 -13.80 -3.63 -3.56
C ARG A 5 -12.66 -4.42 -2.95
N ALA A 6 -12.65 -4.54 -1.63
CA ALA A 6 -11.65 -5.32 -0.91
C ALA A 6 -11.57 -6.79 -1.37
N LEU A 7 -12.69 -7.35 -1.83
CA LEU A 7 -12.75 -8.71 -2.40
C LEU A 7 -11.99 -8.81 -3.72
N ASP A 8 -12.14 -7.83 -4.62
CA ASP A 8 -11.48 -7.85 -5.92
C ASP A 8 -9.95 -7.84 -5.75
N PHE A 9 -9.42 -7.10 -4.77
CA PHE A 9 -7.98 -7.12 -4.45
C PHE A 9 -7.49 -8.48 -3.94
N LYS A 10 -8.30 -9.19 -3.16
CA LYS A 10 -7.97 -10.55 -2.71
C LYS A 10 -7.87 -11.48 -3.91
N ASP A 11 -8.87 -11.46 -4.78
CA ASP A 11 -8.95 -12.41 -5.89
C ASP A 11 -7.81 -12.17 -6.89
N ILE A 12 -7.46 -10.90 -7.13
CA ILE A 12 -6.27 -10.53 -7.91
C ILE A 12 -5.00 -11.11 -7.26
N LEU A 13 -4.83 -10.98 -5.95
CA LEU A 13 -3.65 -11.49 -5.25
C LEU A 13 -3.54 -13.02 -5.28
N GLN A 14 -4.67 -13.74 -5.25
CA GLN A 14 -4.67 -15.20 -5.36
C GLN A 14 -4.19 -15.69 -6.73
N VAL A 15 -4.52 -14.95 -7.80
CA VAL A 15 -4.10 -15.29 -9.18
C VAL A 15 -2.73 -14.71 -9.51
N ALA A 16 -2.31 -13.65 -8.82
CA ALA A 16 -1.05 -12.95 -9.08
C ALA A 16 0.17 -13.87 -9.06
N ILE A 17 0.26 -14.81 -8.10
CA ILE A 17 1.39 -15.75 -7.97
C ILE A 17 1.69 -16.44 -9.32
N LEU A 18 0.65 -16.95 -9.98
CA LEU A 18 0.75 -17.62 -11.28
C LEU A 18 1.14 -16.66 -12.41
N CYS A 19 0.60 -15.43 -12.40
CA CYS A 19 0.91 -14.44 -13.44
C CYS A 19 2.34 -13.90 -13.38
N PHE A 20 2.94 -13.94 -12.19
CA PHE A 20 4.30 -13.45 -11.96
C PHE A 20 5.36 -14.55 -12.15
N GLU A 21 4.98 -15.80 -12.39
CA GLU A 21 5.92 -16.92 -12.51
C GLU A 21 6.71 -16.82 -13.81
N GLY A 22 8.04 -16.70 -13.71
CA GLY A 22 8.92 -16.54 -14.87
C GLY A 22 8.79 -15.19 -15.58
N LEU A 23 8.11 -14.21 -14.98
CA LEU A 23 7.94 -12.89 -15.57
C LEU A 23 9.24 -12.07 -15.48
N PHE A 24 10.03 -12.28 -14.42
CA PHE A 24 11.25 -11.53 -14.17
C PHE A 24 12.50 -12.37 -14.40
N PRO A 25 13.64 -11.75 -14.77
CA PRO A 25 14.90 -12.46 -14.85
C PRO A 25 15.39 -12.88 -13.46
N ALA A 26 16.09 -14.01 -13.39
CA ALA A 26 16.80 -14.41 -12.17
C ALA A 26 17.82 -13.32 -11.78
N PRO A 27 17.93 -12.96 -10.49
CA PRO A 27 17.38 -13.64 -9.31
C PRO A 27 16.04 -13.07 -8.78
N PHE A 28 15.41 -12.11 -9.47
CA PHE A 28 14.27 -11.36 -8.90
C PHE A 28 12.97 -12.14 -8.85
N ASP A 29 12.77 -13.05 -9.80
CA ASP A 29 11.55 -13.84 -9.91
C ASP A 29 11.26 -14.63 -8.64
N GLY A 30 12.23 -15.42 -8.17
CA GLY A 30 12.09 -16.21 -6.94
C GLY A 30 11.78 -15.35 -5.72
N TYR A 31 12.42 -14.19 -5.58
CA TYR A 31 12.13 -13.28 -4.46
C TYR A 31 10.73 -12.66 -4.51
N LEU A 32 10.24 -12.33 -5.72
CA LEU A 32 8.89 -11.82 -5.88
C LEU A 32 7.85 -12.90 -5.63
N GLN A 33 8.13 -14.13 -6.03
CA GLN A 33 7.30 -15.29 -5.73
C GLN A 33 7.23 -15.55 -4.23
N ASP A 34 8.36 -15.54 -3.52
CA ASP A 34 8.40 -15.67 -2.06
C ASP A 34 7.59 -14.56 -1.37
N LEU A 35 7.73 -13.32 -1.83
CA LEU A 35 6.99 -12.17 -1.30
C LEU A 35 5.47 -12.31 -1.53
N LEU A 36 5.06 -12.72 -2.73
CA LEU A 36 3.66 -12.93 -3.08
C LEU A 36 3.06 -14.09 -2.27
N TRP A 37 3.82 -15.16 -2.08
CA TRP A 37 3.46 -16.29 -1.23
C TRP A 37 3.24 -15.86 0.22
N ASP A 38 4.21 -15.17 0.83
CA ASP A 38 4.10 -14.69 2.22
C ASP A 38 2.89 -13.76 2.40
N LEU A 39 2.60 -12.91 1.39
CA LEU A 39 1.46 -12.02 1.41
C LEU A 39 0.14 -12.79 1.31
N ALA A 40 0.07 -13.80 0.44
CA ALA A 40 -1.11 -14.68 0.32
C ALA A 40 -1.36 -15.48 1.60
N VAL A 41 -0.31 -16.05 2.20
CA VAL A 41 -0.39 -16.79 3.48
C VAL A 41 -0.83 -15.85 4.60
N TRP A 42 -0.23 -14.66 4.72
CA TRP A 42 -0.63 -13.66 5.71
C TRP A 42 -2.11 -13.28 5.58
N LEU A 43 -2.59 -13.03 4.35
CA LEU A 43 -4.00 -12.74 4.08
C LEU A 43 -4.93 -13.91 4.40
N SER A 44 -4.47 -15.15 4.20
CA SER A 44 -5.26 -16.34 4.53
C SER A 44 -5.47 -16.46 6.05
N TYR A 45 -4.42 -16.21 6.84
CA TYR A 45 -4.51 -16.17 8.30
C TYR A 45 -5.41 -15.03 8.78
N GLY A 46 -5.27 -13.82 8.23
CA GLY A 46 -6.11 -12.69 8.59
C GLY A 46 -7.61 -12.89 8.29
N LYS A 47 -7.96 -13.86 7.44
CA LYS A 47 -9.34 -14.20 7.07
C LYS A 47 -9.90 -15.41 7.80
N LEU A 48 -9.12 -16.07 8.64
CA LEU A 48 -9.64 -17.19 9.41
C LEU A 48 -10.75 -16.69 10.34
N ARG A 49 -11.90 -17.39 10.29
CA ARG A 49 -13.03 -17.14 11.19
C ARG A 49 -12.83 -17.75 12.58
N GLN A 50 -11.79 -18.56 12.72
CA GLN A 50 -11.41 -19.15 13.98
C GLN A 50 -9.89 -19.24 14.07
N HIS A 51 -9.34 -18.70 15.15
CA HIS A 51 -7.93 -18.82 15.48
C HIS A 51 -7.74 -19.81 16.63
N THR A 52 -6.68 -20.60 16.54
CA THR A 52 -6.17 -21.46 17.60
C THR A 52 -4.78 -20.96 17.99
N GLY A 53 -4.24 -21.41 19.13
CA GLY A 53 -2.89 -21.01 19.55
C GLY A 53 -1.82 -21.28 18.50
N SER A 54 -1.94 -22.40 17.76
CA SER A 54 -1.03 -22.76 16.68
C SER A 54 -1.17 -21.86 15.45
N THR A 55 -2.39 -21.50 15.04
CA THR A 55 -2.58 -20.59 13.90
C THR A 55 -2.16 -19.16 14.23
N LEU A 56 -2.36 -18.70 15.46
CA LEU A 56 -1.85 -17.39 15.92
C LEU A 56 -0.32 -17.36 15.92
N ASN A 57 0.33 -18.42 16.41
CA ASN A 57 1.79 -18.51 16.37
C ASN A 57 2.31 -18.51 14.92
N SER A 58 1.68 -19.28 14.04
CA SER A 58 2.03 -19.33 12.61
C SER A 58 1.81 -17.98 11.92
N PHE A 59 0.73 -17.29 12.27
CA PHE A 59 0.43 -15.96 11.73
C PHE A 59 1.45 -14.92 12.19
N ARG A 60 1.94 -15.02 13.43
CA ARG A 60 3.01 -14.17 13.97
C ARG A 60 4.33 -14.39 13.22
N VAL A 61 4.72 -15.64 13.01
CA VAL A 61 5.91 -16.00 12.22
C VAL A 61 5.78 -15.47 10.78
N THR A 62 4.63 -15.69 10.15
CA THR A 62 4.36 -15.21 8.78
C THR A 62 4.43 -13.69 8.70
N THR A 63 3.89 -12.97 9.68
CA THR A 63 3.95 -11.50 9.72
C THR A 63 5.40 -11.00 9.79
N THR A 64 6.25 -11.68 10.56
CA THR A 64 7.69 -11.37 10.62
C THR A 64 8.39 -11.67 9.28
N SER A 65 8.11 -12.83 8.67
CA SER A 65 8.66 -13.19 7.34
C SER A 65 8.26 -12.18 6.28
N LEU A 66 6.96 -11.86 6.19
CA LEU A 66 6.42 -10.87 5.27
C LEU A 66 7.07 -9.51 5.45
N SER A 67 7.24 -9.06 6.71
CA SER A 67 7.92 -7.79 6.99
C SER A 67 9.36 -7.81 6.47
N PHE A 68 10.11 -8.89 6.71
CA PHE A 68 11.46 -9.04 6.19
C PHE A 68 11.49 -8.99 4.66
N GLN A 69 10.59 -9.70 3.98
CA GLN A 69 10.50 -9.70 2.52
C GLN A 69 10.14 -8.33 1.95
N ILE A 70 9.22 -7.59 2.58
CA ILE A 70 8.85 -6.23 2.18
C ILE A 70 10.06 -5.28 2.31
N HIS A 71 10.79 -5.36 3.43
CA HIS A 71 12.00 -4.57 3.63
C HIS A 71 13.10 -4.93 2.62
N LYS A 72 13.28 -6.22 2.32
CA LYS A 72 14.21 -6.69 1.29
C LYS A 72 13.80 -6.15 -0.08
N PHE A 73 12.55 -6.29 -0.47
CA PHE A 73 12.02 -5.74 -1.72
C PHE A 73 12.31 -4.24 -1.86
N ALA A 74 12.04 -3.45 -0.82
CA ALA A 74 12.28 -2.02 -0.81
C ALA A 74 13.77 -1.65 -0.98
N ASN A 75 14.67 -2.38 -0.32
CA ASN A 75 16.08 -2.03 -0.23
C ASN A 75 16.94 -2.65 -1.33
N THR A 76 16.57 -3.83 -1.85
CA THR A 76 17.40 -4.58 -2.81
C THR A 76 16.81 -4.60 -4.21
N ILE A 77 15.49 -4.72 -4.34
CA ILE A 77 14.82 -4.90 -5.64
C ILE A 77 14.41 -3.55 -6.21
N CYS A 78 13.67 -2.72 -5.46
CA CYS A 78 13.17 -1.44 -5.95
C CYS A 78 14.25 -0.51 -6.54
N PRO A 79 15.47 -0.39 -5.97
CA PRO A 79 16.50 0.48 -6.55
C PRO A 79 17.01 0.04 -7.92
N GLN A 80 16.82 -1.23 -8.29
CA GLN A 80 17.28 -1.78 -9.56
C GLN A 80 16.29 -1.53 -10.71
N PHE A 81 15.03 -1.23 -10.39
CA PHE A 81 14.00 -0.93 -11.37
C PHE A 81 13.74 0.58 -11.45
N HIS A 82 13.81 1.12 -12.67
CA HIS A 82 13.52 2.52 -12.94
C HIS A 82 12.00 2.75 -13.02
N THR A 83 11.34 2.77 -11.87
CA THR A 83 9.90 3.07 -11.77
C THR A 83 9.66 4.57 -11.77
N LYS A 84 8.73 5.02 -12.61
CA LYS A 84 8.29 6.42 -12.71
C LYS A 84 6.84 6.54 -12.25
N GLU A 85 6.49 7.72 -11.74
CA GLU A 85 5.10 8.01 -11.42
C GLU A 85 4.22 7.91 -12.67
N THR A 86 2.96 7.49 -12.46
CA THR A 86 2.01 7.42 -13.56
C THR A 86 1.63 8.83 -14.03
N PRO A 87 1.24 9.02 -15.32
CA PRO A 87 0.86 10.35 -15.83
C PRO A 87 -0.27 11.00 -15.02
N HIS A 88 -1.17 10.16 -14.48
CA HIS A 88 -2.26 10.61 -13.62
C HIS A 88 -1.75 11.15 -12.27
N GLU A 89 -0.80 10.47 -11.64
CA GLU A 89 -0.18 10.93 -10.39
C GLU A 89 0.65 12.19 -10.59
N GLU A 90 1.40 12.26 -11.69
CA GLU A 90 2.17 13.46 -12.08
C GLU A 90 1.24 14.67 -12.26
N ASN A 91 0.14 14.51 -13.00
CA ASN A 91 -0.85 15.57 -13.19
C ASN A 91 -1.50 16.01 -11.87
N ALA A 92 -1.85 15.06 -10.99
CA ALA A 92 -2.40 15.38 -9.68
C ALA A 92 -1.40 16.15 -8.81
N GLN A 93 -0.11 15.78 -8.83
CA GLN A 93 0.93 16.51 -8.11
C GLN A 93 1.12 17.92 -8.66
N ASN A 94 1.14 18.08 -9.99
CA ASN A 94 1.27 19.39 -10.63
C ASN A 94 0.10 20.31 -10.27
N GLN A 95 -1.13 19.78 -10.25
CA GLN A 95 -2.32 20.52 -9.81
C GLN A 95 -2.22 20.92 -8.32
N GLN A 96 -1.79 20.01 -7.45
CA GLN A 96 -1.61 20.31 -6.03
C GLN A 96 -0.50 21.35 -5.79
N ALA A 97 0.61 21.26 -6.51
CA ALA A 97 1.69 22.22 -6.44
C ALA A 97 1.25 23.62 -6.90
N ALA A 98 0.48 23.69 -7.99
CA ALA A 98 -0.12 24.94 -8.46
C ALA A 98 -1.10 25.53 -7.43
N ALA A 99 -1.96 24.69 -6.83
CA ALA A 99 -2.89 25.13 -5.79
C ALA A 99 -2.18 25.61 -4.52
N LYS A 100 -1.07 24.97 -4.11
CA LYS A 100 -0.24 25.43 -2.98
C LYS A 100 0.43 26.77 -3.27
N LYS A 101 1.03 26.93 -4.44
CA LYS A 101 1.62 28.20 -4.88
C LYS A 101 0.57 29.32 -4.94
N ALA A 102 -0.63 29.03 -5.43
CA ALA A 102 -1.74 29.99 -5.45
C ALA A 102 -2.18 30.40 -4.04
N LYS A 103 -2.26 29.45 -3.10
CA LYS A 103 -2.57 29.73 -1.69
C LYS A 103 -1.47 30.51 -0.98
N GLU A 104 -0.21 30.20 -1.26
CA GLU A 104 0.95 30.92 -0.72
C GLU A 104 1.03 32.35 -1.26
N ALA A 105 0.79 32.55 -2.57
CA ALA A 105 0.70 33.87 -3.19
C ALA A 105 -0.47 34.70 -2.64
N ALA A 106 -1.64 34.09 -2.44
CA ALA A 106 -2.78 34.76 -1.81
C ALA A 106 -2.50 35.15 -0.34
N LYS A 107 -1.76 34.32 0.39
CA LYS A 107 -1.36 34.60 1.79
C LYS A 107 -0.28 35.69 1.89
N ALA A 108 0.63 35.75 0.91
CA ALA A 108 1.63 36.82 0.80
C ALA A 108 0.99 38.17 0.42
N ALA A 109 0.02 38.17 -0.50
CA ALA A 109 -0.73 39.38 -0.87
C ALA A 109 -1.55 39.95 0.30
N ALA A 110 -2.02 39.11 1.22
CA ALA A 110 -2.76 39.52 2.41
C ALA A 110 -1.87 40.02 3.58
N SER A 111 -0.55 39.80 3.55
CA SER A 111 0.36 40.11 4.67
C SER A 111 1.39 41.22 4.39
N GLY A 112 1.41 41.80 3.18
CA GLY A 112 2.20 43.01 2.87
C GLY A 112 3.72 42.88 3.03
N ALA A 113 4.27 41.66 3.15
CA ALA A 113 5.70 41.44 3.32
C ALA A 113 6.44 41.30 1.96
N PRO A 114 7.70 41.77 1.83
CA PRO A 114 8.46 41.64 0.59
C PRO A 114 8.75 40.17 0.29
N SER A 115 8.56 39.77 -0.97
CA SER A 115 8.83 38.42 -1.46
C SER A 115 10.31 38.05 -1.27
N PRO A 116 10.64 36.94 -0.60
CA PRO A 116 12.02 36.41 -0.58
C PRO A 116 12.45 35.99 -2.00
N PRO A 117 13.76 36.01 -2.31
CA PRO A 117 14.26 35.74 -3.64
C PRO A 117 13.84 34.35 -4.10
N GLU A 118 13.34 34.31 -5.34
CA GLU A 118 12.91 33.13 -6.07
C GLU A 118 14.10 32.17 -6.23
N GLN A 119 14.35 31.34 -5.22
CA GLN A 119 15.19 30.16 -5.35
C GLN A 119 14.41 29.15 -6.18
N GLN A 120 14.51 29.30 -7.50
CA GLN A 120 14.12 28.31 -8.48
C GLN A 120 14.95 27.04 -8.24
N LYS A 121 14.57 26.24 -7.25
CA LYS A 121 14.78 24.79 -7.34
C LYS A 121 13.94 24.35 -8.53
N LYS A 122 14.57 24.29 -9.71
CA LYS A 122 14.06 23.61 -10.89
C LYS A 122 13.72 22.18 -10.47
N LYS A 123 12.50 21.94 -9.99
CA LYS A 123 11.92 20.61 -10.02
C LYS A 123 11.66 20.36 -11.49
N ALA A 124 12.54 19.55 -12.09
CA ALA A 124 12.45 19.14 -13.48
C ALA A 124 11.01 18.73 -13.78
N SER A 125 10.44 19.34 -14.82
CA SER A 125 9.11 19.07 -15.35
C SER A 125 9.09 17.72 -16.06
N GLY A 126 9.20 16.64 -15.30
CA GLY A 126 9.07 15.29 -15.83
C GLY A 126 8.79 14.27 -14.72
N ALA A 127 8.19 13.16 -15.13
CA ALA A 127 7.83 12.02 -14.29
C ALA A 127 8.97 11.67 -13.32
N GLN A 128 8.72 11.88 -12.03
CA GLN A 128 9.71 11.64 -10.99
C GLN A 128 9.93 10.15 -10.81
N PHE A 129 11.18 9.77 -10.54
CA PHE A 129 11.49 8.42 -10.12
C PHE A 129 10.83 8.14 -8.77
N LYS A 130 10.13 7.02 -8.68
CA LYS A 130 9.37 6.65 -7.50
C LYS A 130 9.82 5.30 -6.96
N LEU A 131 10.44 5.31 -5.79
CA LEU A 131 10.76 4.10 -5.05
C LEU A 131 9.60 3.70 -4.13
N PHE A 132 9.58 2.43 -3.75
CA PHE A 132 8.64 1.92 -2.76
C PHE A 132 8.90 2.56 -1.39
N SER A 133 7.84 3.04 -0.74
CA SER A 133 7.93 3.71 0.56
C SER A 133 7.54 2.77 1.69
N LEU A 134 8.49 2.52 2.60
CA LEU A 134 8.26 1.75 3.82
C LEU A 134 7.50 2.52 4.90
N ALA A 135 7.39 3.84 4.79
CA ALA A 135 6.70 4.70 5.77
C ALA A 135 5.17 4.68 5.62
N ALA A 136 4.63 3.84 4.72
CA ALA A 136 3.20 3.72 4.54
C ALA A 136 2.55 3.11 5.81
N TYR A 137 1.57 3.80 6.38
CA TYR A 137 0.82 3.33 7.56
C TYR A 137 0.34 1.87 7.43
N LYS A 138 -0.09 1.48 6.22
CA LYS A 138 -0.55 0.12 5.93
C LYS A 138 0.48 -0.95 6.31
N LEU A 139 1.78 -0.68 6.15
CA LEU A 139 2.84 -1.62 6.49
C LEU A 139 3.02 -1.76 8.00
N HIS A 140 2.94 -0.64 8.73
CA HIS A 140 3.02 -0.65 10.19
C HIS A 140 1.81 -1.32 10.84
N ALA A 141 0.62 -1.14 10.25
CA ALA A 141 -0.60 -1.74 10.74
C ALA A 141 -0.66 -3.27 10.59
N LEU A 142 0.20 -3.89 9.75
CA LEU A 142 0.20 -5.35 9.55
C LEU A 142 0.35 -6.13 10.85
N ASN A 143 1.24 -5.69 11.74
CA ASN A 143 1.46 -6.36 13.02
C ASN A 143 0.34 -6.08 14.03
N ASP A 144 -0.40 -4.98 13.87
CA ASP A 144 -1.51 -4.64 14.75
C ASP A 144 -2.71 -5.57 14.56
N TYR A 145 -2.88 -6.16 13.36
CA TYR A 145 -3.95 -7.14 13.10
C TYR A 145 -3.93 -8.30 14.09
N LEU A 146 -2.75 -8.83 14.43
CA LEU A 146 -2.62 -9.90 15.41
C LEU A 146 -3.11 -9.49 16.80
N ARG A 147 -2.77 -8.27 17.23
CA ARG A 147 -3.25 -7.72 18.50
C ARG A 147 -4.75 -7.51 18.45
N SER A 148 -5.29 -6.95 17.36
CA SER A 148 -6.72 -6.76 17.18
C SER A 148 -7.48 -8.08 17.26
N ILE A 149 -6.97 -9.15 16.63
CA ILE A 149 -7.59 -10.47 16.64
C ILE A 149 -7.62 -11.07 18.06
N LEU A 150 -6.56 -10.88 18.83
CA LEU A 150 -6.47 -11.35 20.21
C LEU A 150 -7.42 -10.60 21.16
N LEU A 151 -7.57 -9.28 20.98
CA LEU A 151 -8.37 -8.46 21.89
C LEU A 151 -9.87 -8.45 21.53
N PHE A 152 -10.21 -8.43 20.24
CA PHE A 152 -11.56 -8.17 19.75
C PHE A 152 -12.17 -9.35 18.99
N GLY A 153 -11.43 -10.45 18.81
CA GLY A 153 -11.84 -11.57 17.98
C GLY A 153 -11.54 -11.33 16.50
N THR A 154 -12.03 -12.21 15.63
CA THR A 154 -11.75 -12.17 14.19
C THR A 154 -12.31 -10.91 13.53
N THR A 155 -11.72 -10.49 12.40
CA THR A 155 -12.12 -9.25 11.70
C THR A 155 -13.59 -9.26 11.23
N ASP A 156 -14.23 -10.43 11.14
CA ASP A 156 -15.66 -10.55 10.84
C ASP A 156 -16.56 -10.40 12.08
N SER A 157 -16.01 -10.42 13.31
CA SER A 157 -16.82 -10.34 14.54
C SER A 157 -17.22 -8.90 14.91
N TYR A 158 -16.42 -7.90 14.55
CA TYR A 158 -16.61 -6.50 14.98
C TYR A 158 -16.80 -5.51 13.83
N SER A 159 -16.91 -5.99 12.58
CA SER A 159 -17.24 -5.14 11.44
C SER A 159 -18.74 -4.85 11.41
N THR A 160 -19.13 -3.59 11.59
CA THR A 160 -20.53 -3.15 11.51
C THR A 160 -21.08 -3.13 10.08
N GLN A 161 -20.26 -3.42 9.06
CA GLN A 161 -20.68 -3.54 7.65
C GLN A 161 -21.31 -4.91 7.32
N ILE A 162 -21.64 -5.73 8.31
CA ILE A 162 -22.28 -7.04 8.10
C ILE A 162 -23.79 -6.92 7.80
N VAL A 163 -24.38 -5.73 7.95
CA VAL A 163 -25.82 -5.51 7.76
C VAL A 163 -26.09 -4.45 6.68
N SER A 164 -26.17 -4.88 5.42
CA SER A 164 -27.05 -4.29 4.40
C SER A 164 -27.12 -5.15 3.13
N CYS A 165 -27.60 -6.39 3.27
CA CYS A 165 -28.22 -7.12 2.17
C CYS A 165 -29.62 -7.58 2.57
N THR A 166 -30.50 -6.64 2.88
CA THR A 166 -31.94 -6.84 2.67
C THR A 166 -32.29 -6.12 1.38
N SER A 167 -32.33 -6.87 0.27
CA SER A 167 -32.97 -6.40 -0.95
C SER A 167 -34.45 -6.17 -0.68
N PRO A 168 -35.05 -5.06 -1.14
CA PRO A 168 -36.48 -4.88 -1.07
C PRO A 168 -37.18 -5.80 -2.09
N THR A 169 -38.18 -6.54 -1.59
CA THR A 169 -39.43 -6.96 -2.24
C THR A 169 -39.43 -7.30 -3.74
N PHE A 170 -39.78 -8.56 -4.04
CA PHE A 170 -40.85 -8.88 -5.00
C PHE A 170 -41.91 -9.71 -4.27
#